data_AF-A0A0R3PWW5-F1
#
_entry.id   AF-A0A0R3PWW5-F1
#
_cell.length_a   1.000
_cell.length_b   1.000
_cell.length_c   1.000
_cell.angle_alpha   90.00
_cell.angle_beta   90.00
_cell.angle_gamma   90.00
#
_symmetry.space_group_name_H-M   'P 1'
#
loop_
_entity.id
_entity.type
_entity.pdbx_description
1 polymer ?
#
loop_
_entity_poly.entity_id
_entity_poly.type
_entity_poly.pdbx_seq_one_letter_code
_entity_poly.pdbx_strand_id
1 'polypeptide(L)'
;MSGFGFSGYDENGEAKWDLCTNVRPYQVEMAQSFKETLDGWNIQTGGWLRRVAYDRTPKKIRTFATYMLSALWHGISVGYYITFSTGALITLTGATFRRCMRHRFLECSKQKAAYDVVSFVATKVALAYTTYAFVVMNLDPALFVYK
;
A
#
# COMPACT_ATOMS: atom_id res chain seq x y z
N MET A 1 -26.50 9.06 14.63
CA MET A 1 -25.74 7.93 14.08
C MET A 1 -24.56 7.64 14.99
N SER A 2 -24.77 6.83 16.03
CA SER A 2 -23.75 6.44 17.01
C SER A 2 -23.71 4.91 17.04
N GLY A 3 -22.53 4.31 16.86
CA GLY A 3 -22.36 2.84 16.88
C GLY A 3 -21.84 2.18 15.58
N PHE A 4 -21.74 2.88 14.44
CA PHE A 4 -21.26 2.27 13.19
C PHE A 4 -19.82 1.75 13.25
N GLY A 5 -18.99 2.33 14.15
CA GLY A 5 -17.64 1.84 14.40
C GLY A 5 -17.57 0.65 15.35
N PHE A 6 -18.63 0.35 16.11
CA PHE A 6 -18.60 -0.64 17.18
C PHE A 6 -18.60 -2.07 16.63
N SER A 7 -17.49 -2.77 16.84
CA SER A 7 -17.21 -4.11 16.31
C SER A 7 -17.32 -5.23 17.35
N GLY A 8 -17.79 -4.91 18.56
CA GLY A 8 -17.91 -5.84 19.68
C GLY A 8 -17.02 -5.47 20.85
N TYR A 9 -16.85 -6.41 21.78
CA TYR A 9 -15.91 -6.32 22.90
C TYR A 9 -14.71 -7.23 22.65
N ASP A 10 -13.53 -6.83 23.14
CA ASP A 10 -12.34 -7.66 23.11
C ASP A 10 -12.36 -8.73 24.23
N GLU A 11 -11.29 -9.53 24.31
CA GLU A 11 -11.13 -10.57 25.34
C GLU A 11 -11.05 -10.00 26.78
N ASN A 12 -10.77 -8.70 26.91
CA ASN A 12 -10.68 -7.99 28.18
C ASN A 12 -11.99 -7.24 28.54
N GLY A 13 -13.02 -7.32 27.69
CA GLY A 13 -14.29 -6.62 27.87
C GLY A 13 -14.26 -5.14 27.46
N GLU A 14 -13.22 -4.69 26.75
CA GLU A 14 -13.11 -3.33 26.22
C GLU A 14 -13.86 -3.21 24.89
N ALA A 15 -14.56 -2.09 24.69
CA ALA A 15 -15.32 -1.82 23.47
C ALA A 15 -14.37 -1.59 22.28
N LYS A 16 -14.48 -2.42 21.24
CA LYS A 16 -13.66 -2.38 20.04
C LYS A 16 -14.35 -1.59 18.93
N TRP A 17 -13.66 -0.61 18.37
CA TRP A 17 -14.24 0.34 17.40
C TRP A 17 -13.65 0.21 15.98
N ASP A 18 -13.49 -1.02 15.48
CA ASP A 18 -12.72 -1.30 14.27
C ASP A 18 -13.51 -1.17 12.94
N LEU A 19 -14.85 -1.15 12.97
CA LEU A 19 -15.67 -1.22 11.73
C LEU A 19 -15.49 -0.03 10.81
N CYS A 20 -15.22 1.16 11.37
CA CYS A 20 -14.99 2.39 10.61
C CYS A 20 -13.51 2.81 10.61
N THR A 21 -12.59 1.98 11.11
CA THR A 21 -11.17 2.32 11.11
C THR A 21 -10.65 2.34 9.68
N ASN A 22 -10.20 3.52 9.23
CA ASN A 22 -9.63 3.67 7.89
C ASN A 22 -8.11 3.70 7.89
N VAL A 23 -7.47 4.05 9.01
CA VAL A 23 -6.01 4.12 9.12
C VAL A 23 -5.56 3.49 10.44
N ARG A 24 -4.50 2.70 10.39
CA ARG A 24 -3.77 2.15 11.54
C ARG A 24 -2.36 2.76 11.57
N PRO A 25 -2.15 3.88 12.29
CA PRO A 25 -0.90 4.63 12.22
C PRO A 25 0.35 3.79 12.50
N TYR A 26 0.30 2.97 13.55
CA TYR A 26 1.44 2.10 13.90
C TYR A 26 1.79 1.11 12.78
N GLN A 27 0.79 0.53 12.12
CA GLN A 27 1.02 -0.38 10.99
C GLN A 27 1.59 0.35 9.78
N VAL A 28 1.08 1.54 9.46
CA VAL A 28 1.61 2.39 8.37
C VAL A 28 3.05 2.81 8.66
N GLU A 29 3.34 3.18 9.90
CA GLU A 29 4.65 3.68 10.30
C GLU A 29 5.69 2.57 10.43
N MET A 30 5.32 1.37 10.86
CA MET A 30 6.26 0.26 11.08
C MET A 30 6.28 -0.79 9.96
N ALA A 31 5.51 -0.60 8.89
CA ALA A 31 5.45 -1.53 7.77
C ALA A 31 6.81 -1.76 7.09
N GLN A 32 7.10 -3.04 6.81
CA GLN A 32 8.34 -3.47 6.13
C GLN A 32 8.09 -3.90 4.67
N SER A 33 6.89 -3.63 4.16
CA SER A 33 6.58 -3.75 2.74
C SER A 33 5.56 -2.72 2.32
N PHE A 34 5.66 -2.28 1.08
CA PHE A 34 4.72 -1.34 0.49
C PHE A 34 3.26 -1.82 0.59
N LYS A 35 3.02 -3.12 0.37
CA LYS A 35 1.69 -3.73 0.56
C LYS A 35 1.18 -3.57 1.98
N GLU A 36 2.02 -3.82 2.98
CA GLU A 36 1.64 -3.74 4.40
C GLU A 36 1.31 -2.32 4.82
N THR A 37 2.01 -1.32 4.27
CA THR A 37 1.68 0.09 4.44
C THR A 37 0.27 0.38 3.90
N LEU A 38 -0.03 -0.09 2.69
CA LEU A 38 -1.35 0.10 2.07
C LEU A 38 -2.46 -0.70 2.75
N ASP A 39 -2.15 -1.84 3.37
CA ASP A 39 -3.13 -2.59 4.15
C ASP A 39 -3.48 -1.86 5.48
N GLY A 40 -2.62 -0.96 5.96
CA GLY A 40 -2.85 -0.12 7.14
C GLY A 40 -3.37 1.28 6.84
N TRP A 41 -3.35 1.72 5.57
CA TRP A 41 -3.79 3.04 5.12
C TRP A 41 -4.97 2.92 4.18
N ASN A 42 -6.03 3.68 4.42
CA ASN A 42 -7.25 3.66 3.61
C ASN A 42 -7.91 2.26 3.53
N ILE A 43 -8.02 1.60 4.69
CA ILE A 43 -8.49 0.22 4.86
C ILE A 43 -9.84 -0.03 4.18
N GLN A 44 -10.79 0.91 4.30
CA GLN A 44 -12.13 0.75 3.75
C GLN A 44 -12.12 0.81 2.22
N THR A 45 -11.38 1.76 1.65
CA THR A 45 -11.19 1.84 0.19
C THR A 45 -10.42 0.65 -0.34
N GLY A 46 -9.38 0.18 0.37
CA GLY A 46 -8.67 -1.05 0.02
C GLY A 46 -9.61 -2.27 0.00
N GLY A 47 -10.49 -2.39 1.01
CA GLY A 47 -11.51 -3.42 1.07
C GLY A 47 -12.59 -3.30 -0.01
N TRP A 48 -12.95 -2.09 -0.41
CA TRP A 48 -13.84 -1.84 -1.55
C TRP A 48 -13.16 -2.25 -2.87
N LEU A 49 -11.97 -1.72 -3.16
CA LEU A 49 -11.15 -2.04 -4.34
C LEU A 49 -10.92 -3.55 -4.49
N ARG A 50 -10.67 -4.24 -3.36
CA ARG A 50 -10.53 -5.70 -3.36
C ARG A 50 -11.79 -6.39 -3.87
N ARG A 51 -12.95 -6.03 -3.34
CA ARG A 51 -14.24 -6.63 -3.70
C ARG A 51 -14.67 -6.31 -5.13
N VAL A 52 -14.40 -5.09 -5.61
CA VAL A 52 -14.88 -4.65 -6.92
C VAL A 52 -13.94 -4.96 -8.07
N ALA A 53 -12.62 -5.02 -7.83
CA ALA A 53 -11.62 -5.29 -8.86
C ALA A 53 -10.84 -6.57 -8.59
N TYR A 54 -10.12 -6.66 -7.47
CA TYR A 54 -9.14 -7.72 -7.25
C TYR A 54 -9.75 -9.13 -7.30
N ASP A 55 -10.89 -9.33 -6.62
CA ASP A 55 -11.56 -10.64 -6.56
C ASP A 55 -12.34 -10.96 -7.84
N ARG A 56 -12.67 -9.93 -8.65
CA ARG A 56 -13.45 -10.07 -9.90
C ARG A 56 -12.60 -10.18 -11.15
N THR A 57 -11.28 -10.07 -11.03
CA THR A 57 -10.36 -10.06 -12.18
C THR A 57 -9.51 -11.34 -12.25
N PRO A 58 -9.08 -11.76 -13.46
CA PRO A 58 -8.24 -12.94 -13.63
C PRO A 58 -6.96 -12.86 -12.80
N LYS A 59 -6.52 -14.03 -12.31
CA LYS A 59 -5.43 -14.12 -11.33
C LYS A 59 -4.14 -13.41 -11.76
N LYS A 60 -3.86 -13.37 -13.06
CA LYS A 60 -2.65 -12.80 -13.68
C LYS A 60 -2.63 -11.27 -13.68
N ILE A 61 -3.79 -10.62 -13.78
CA ILE A 61 -3.88 -9.15 -13.95
C ILE A 61 -4.46 -8.43 -12.74
N ARG A 62 -4.97 -9.16 -11.74
CA ARG A 62 -5.74 -8.59 -10.63
C ARG A 62 -5.06 -7.44 -9.88
N THR A 63 -3.76 -7.53 -9.62
CA THR A 63 -3.02 -6.50 -8.90
C THR A 63 -2.97 -5.24 -9.75
N PHE A 64 -2.53 -5.38 -11.00
CA PHE A 64 -2.47 -4.26 -11.94
C PHE A 64 -3.85 -3.64 -12.18
N ALA A 65 -4.89 -4.44 -12.39
CA ALA A 65 -6.26 -3.98 -12.59
C ALA A 65 -6.80 -3.21 -11.38
N THR A 66 -6.46 -3.64 -10.16
CA THR A 66 -6.87 -2.96 -8.92
C THR A 66 -6.19 -1.60 -8.77
N TYR A 67 -4.88 -1.53 -9.05
CA TYR A 67 -4.14 -0.26 -9.07
C TYR A 67 -4.64 0.68 -10.17
N MET A 68 -4.98 0.16 -11.35
CA MET A 68 -5.54 0.96 -12.44
C MET A 68 -6.93 1.50 -12.09
N LEU A 69 -7.79 0.68 -11.47
CA LEU A 69 -9.08 1.16 -10.96
C LEU A 69 -8.88 2.24 -9.88
N SER A 70 -7.88 2.08 -9.02
CA SER A 70 -7.52 3.11 -8.04
C SER A 70 -7.12 4.41 -8.73
N ALA A 71 -6.30 4.36 -9.79
CA ALA A 71 -5.94 5.54 -10.58
C ALA A 71 -7.17 6.25 -11.17
N LEU A 72 -8.05 5.47 -11.80
CA LEU A 72 -9.32 5.97 -12.36
C LEU A 72 -10.21 6.61 -11.28
N TRP A 73 -10.26 6.02 -10.09
CA TRP A 73 -11.02 6.55 -8.95
C TRP A 73 -10.46 7.90 -8.45
N HIS A 74 -9.14 8.08 -8.50
CA HIS A 74 -8.50 9.34 -8.12
C HIS A 74 -8.64 10.44 -9.18
N GLY A 75 -8.77 10.09 -10.47
CA GLY A 75 -9.12 11.03 -11.53
C GLY A 75 -8.35 10.80 -12.84
N ILE A 76 -8.39 11.80 -13.73
CA ILE A 76 -7.82 11.71 -15.09
C ILE A 76 -6.37 12.26 -15.15
N SER A 77 -5.86 12.85 -14.07
CA SER A 77 -4.48 13.38 -14.05
C SER A 77 -3.46 12.26 -14.30
N VAL A 78 -2.49 12.55 -15.19
CA VAL A 78 -1.40 11.64 -15.55
C VAL A 78 -0.56 11.23 -14.33
N GLY A 79 -0.42 12.12 -13.34
CA GLY A 79 0.31 11.84 -12.09
C GLY A 79 -0.26 10.63 -11.34
N TYR A 80 -1.58 10.41 -11.38
CA TYR A 80 -2.21 9.24 -10.76
C TYR A 80 -1.83 7.96 -11.48
N TYR A 81 -1.91 7.91 -12.81
CA TYR A 81 -1.53 6.72 -13.57
C TYR A 81 -0.06 6.34 -13.35
N ILE A 82 0.83 7.32 -13.31
CA ILE A 82 2.25 7.09 -13.00
C ILE A 82 2.40 6.53 -11.59
N THR A 83 1.76 7.16 -10.60
CA THR A 83 1.81 6.74 -9.19
C THR A 83 1.32 5.30 -9.01
N PHE A 84 0.11 4.99 -9.46
CA PHE A 84 -0.51 3.68 -9.23
C PHE A 84 0.13 2.58 -10.07
N SER A 85 0.61 2.88 -11.29
CA SER A 85 1.39 1.91 -12.06
C SER A 85 2.72 1.59 -11.38
N THR A 86 3.42 2.61 -10.87
CA THR A 86 4.65 2.43 -10.09
C THR A 86 4.37 1.64 -8.81
N GLY A 87 3.30 1.98 -8.08
CA GLY A 87 2.87 1.26 -6.88
C GLY A 87 2.54 -0.21 -7.15
N ALA A 88 1.92 -0.52 -8.30
CA ALA A 88 1.67 -1.90 -8.73
C ALA A 88 2.99 -2.66 -8.95
N LEU A 89 3.95 -2.06 -9.64
CA LEU A 89 5.27 -2.65 -9.88
C LEU A 89 6.05 -2.88 -8.58
N ILE A 90 6.08 -1.90 -7.68
CA ILE A 90 6.72 -2.01 -6.36
C ILE A 90 6.08 -3.15 -5.56
N THR A 91 4.75 -3.25 -5.59
CA THR A 91 4.03 -4.32 -4.88
C THR A 91 4.38 -5.71 -5.42
N LEU A 92 4.36 -5.88 -6.74
CA LEU A 92 4.68 -7.15 -7.40
C LEU A 92 6.14 -7.55 -7.19
N THR A 93 7.05 -6.58 -7.34
CA THR A 93 8.49 -6.79 -7.14
C THR A 93 8.80 -7.11 -5.68
N GLY A 94 8.24 -6.36 -4.73
CA GLY A 94 8.42 -6.61 -3.30
C GLY A 94 7.88 -7.97 -2.86
N ALA A 95 6.71 -8.39 -3.38
CA ALA A 95 6.16 -9.71 -3.13
C ALA A 95 7.05 -10.83 -3.68
N THR A 96 7.56 -10.65 -4.91
CA THR A 96 8.45 -11.62 -5.56
C THR A 96 9.79 -11.71 -4.84
N PHE A 97 10.41 -10.58 -4.54
CA PHE A 97 11.65 -10.49 -3.78
C PHE A 97 11.51 -11.16 -2.42
N ARG A 98 10.46 -10.83 -1.65
CA ARG A 98 10.23 -11.44 -0.33
C ARG A 98 10.04 -12.96 -0.45
N ARG A 99 9.37 -13.47 -1.50
CA ARG A 99 9.23 -14.91 -1.74
C ARG A 99 10.58 -15.59 -2.05
N CYS A 100 11.42 -14.96 -2.85
CA CYS A 100 12.67 -15.54 -3.32
C CYS A 100 13.86 -15.34 -2.36
N MET A 101 13.85 -14.28 -1.55
CA MET A 101 15.04 -13.88 -0.79
C MET A 101 14.86 -14.01 0.72
N ARG A 102 13.65 -13.85 1.27
CA ARG A 102 13.44 -13.82 2.74
C ARG A 102 14.02 -15.05 3.43
N HIS A 103 13.81 -16.25 2.87
CA HIS A 103 14.26 -17.50 3.47
C HIS A 103 15.78 -17.54 3.71
N ARG A 104 16.59 -16.85 2.90
CA ARG A 104 18.05 -16.80 3.01
C ARG A 104 18.55 -16.01 4.22
N PHE A 105 17.70 -15.20 4.83
CA PHE A 105 18.07 -14.31 5.94
C PHE A 105 17.46 -14.74 7.28
N LEU A 106 16.70 -15.83 7.33
CA LEU A 106 16.00 -16.28 8.55
C LEU A 106 16.85 -17.14 9.48
N GLU A 107 17.97 -17.69 9.00
CA GLU A 107 18.80 -18.64 9.77
C GLU A 107 19.56 -17.98 10.92
N CYS A 108 19.98 -16.71 10.76
CA CYS A 108 20.70 -15.96 11.78
C CYS A 108 19.93 -14.72 12.24
N SER A 109 19.81 -14.52 13.56
CA SER A 109 19.12 -13.37 14.15
C SER A 109 19.67 -12.01 13.65
N LYS A 110 20.99 -11.88 13.50
CA LYS A 110 21.63 -10.66 12.99
C LYS A 110 21.30 -10.41 11.51
N GLN A 111 21.28 -11.45 10.69
CA GLN A 111 20.93 -11.36 9.27
C GLN A 111 19.44 -11.02 9.09
N LYS A 112 18.57 -11.60 9.91
CA LYS A 112 17.14 -11.25 9.95
C LYS A 112 16.96 -9.78 10.32
N ALA A 113 17.62 -9.30 11.38
CA ALA A 113 17.54 -7.91 11.80
C ALA A 113 18.02 -6.94 10.70
N ALA A 114 19.14 -7.27 10.03
CA ALA A 114 19.63 -6.49 8.89
C ALA A 114 18.63 -6.48 7.73
N TYR A 115 18.06 -7.63 7.37
CA TYR A 115 17.02 -7.75 6.34
C TYR A 115 15.78 -6.91 6.69
N ASP A 116 15.35 -6.94 7.94
CA ASP A 116 14.19 -6.22 8.47
C ASP A 116 14.41 -4.69 8.39
N VAL A 117 15.59 -4.20 8.77
CA VAL A 117 15.98 -2.78 8.66
C VAL A 117 16.06 -2.33 7.20
N VAL A 118 16.71 -3.11 6.33
CA VAL A 118 16.82 -2.79 4.90
C VAL A 118 15.43 -2.76 4.24
N SER A 119 14.58 -3.76 4.53
CA SER A 119 13.22 -3.83 3.99
C SER A 119 12.36 -2.65 4.46
N PHE A 120 12.54 -2.23 5.72
CA PHE A 120 11.88 -1.07 6.28
C PHE A 120 12.29 0.22 5.54
N VAL A 121 13.60 0.50 5.45
CA VAL A 121 14.11 1.70 4.77
C VAL A 121 13.67 1.72 3.30
N ALA A 122 13.82 0.60 2.59
CA ALA A 122 13.38 0.49 1.20
C ALA A 122 11.88 0.75 1.03
N THR A 123 11.05 0.27 1.96
CA THR A 123 9.61 0.53 1.95
C THR A 123 9.29 2.01 2.12
N LYS A 124 9.98 2.72 3.02
CA LYS A 124 9.76 4.14 3.26
C LYS A 124 10.21 5.00 2.08
N VAL A 125 11.34 4.67 1.47
CA VAL A 125 11.81 5.33 0.24
C VAL A 125 10.83 5.10 -0.91
N ALA A 126 10.37 3.86 -1.10
CA ALA A 126 9.39 3.52 -2.12
C ALA A 126 8.08 4.29 -1.91
N LEU A 127 7.60 4.38 -0.67
CA LEU A 127 6.42 5.15 -0.31
C LEU A 127 6.62 6.64 -0.65
N ALA A 128 7.70 7.25 -0.17
CA ALA A 128 8.00 8.67 -0.42
C ALA A 128 8.09 8.99 -1.93
N TYR A 129 8.72 8.10 -2.71
CA TYR A 129 8.79 8.24 -4.16
C TYR A 129 7.40 8.20 -4.82
N THR A 130 6.56 7.24 -4.44
CA THR A 130 5.20 7.14 -5.00
C THR A 130 4.31 8.31 -4.59
N THR A 131 4.39 8.78 -3.35
CA THR A 131 3.57 9.91 -2.88
C THR A 131 4.02 11.22 -3.49
N TYR A 132 5.32 11.39 -3.79
CA TYR A 132 5.81 12.57 -4.48
C TYR A 132 5.15 12.75 -5.85
N ALA A 133 5.10 11.69 -6.67
CA ALA A 133 4.41 11.72 -7.97
C ALA A 133 2.90 12.01 -7.82
N PHE A 134 2.29 11.51 -6.75
CA PHE A 134 0.88 11.75 -6.44
C PHE A 134 0.60 13.23 -6.09
N VAL A 135 1.49 13.87 -5.34
CA VAL A 135 1.32 15.25 -4.86
C VAL A 135 1.67 16.28 -5.93
N VAL A 136 2.69 16.03 -6.75
CA VAL A 136 3.11 16.99 -7.80
C VAL A 136 2.05 17.12 -8.90
N MET A 137 1.29 16.05 -9.18
CA MET A 137 -0.01 16.03 -9.88
C MET A 137 -0.09 16.66 -11.29
N ASN A 138 0.93 17.38 -11.76
CA ASN A 138 0.98 18.08 -13.04
C ASN A 138 2.27 17.72 -13.81
N LEU A 139 2.14 17.47 -15.11
CA LEU A 139 3.26 17.38 -16.05
C LEU A 139 3.88 18.75 -16.39
N ASP A 140 3.19 19.84 -16.04
CA ASP A 140 3.55 21.21 -16.47
C ASP A 140 4.95 21.68 -16.07
N PRO A 141 5.49 21.42 -14.85
CA PRO A 141 6.87 21.82 -14.54
C PRO A 141 7.92 21.04 -15.35
N ALA A 142 7.59 19.82 -15.79
CA ALA A 142 8.53 18.97 -16.54
C ALA A 142 8.63 19.37 -18.02
N LEU A 143 7.56 19.91 -18.61
CA LEU A 143 7.55 20.45 -19.97
C LEU A 143 7.96 21.93 -20.04
N PHE A 144 7.84 22.68 -18.94
CA PHE A 144 8.28 24.09 -18.89
C PHE A 144 9.79 24.25 -19.09
N VAL A 145 10.60 23.26 -18.71
CA VAL A 145 12.06 23.26 -18.96
C VAL A 145 12.42 23.10 -20.45
N TYR A 146 11.49 22.59 -21.26
CA TYR A 146 11.67 22.40 -22.71
C TYR A 146 10.97 23.48 -23.55
N LYS A 147 10.50 24.57 -22.93
CA LYS A 147 10.00 25.77 -23.61
C LYS A 147 10.99 26.91 -23.57
#